data_AF-A0A9D8H599-F1
#
_entry.id   AF-A0A9D8H599-F1
#
_cell.length_a   1.000
_cell.length_b   1.000
_cell.length_c   1.000
_cell.angle_alpha   90.00
_cell.angle_beta   90.00
_cell.angle_gamma   90.00
#
_symmetry.space_group_name_H-M   'P 1'
#
loop_
_entity.id
_entity.type
_entity.pdbx_description
1 polymer ?
#
loop_
_entity_poly.entity_id
_entity_poly.type
_entity_poly.pdbx_seq_one_letter_code
_entity_poly.pdbx_strand_id
1 'polypeptide(L)'
;TETLYIPLMLLALLLALRFRERPEQLRWAAAAGVAAGLALLTRNAALPLLVPLVIGLWGRPWLRPRSLAPPALALVCVALAIAPWTVRNAVEFGRFLPIASSSGVTLAGTYNSEARADQRFPAGWRNPSIVGDFAALFATPALDEATFDRQLRIESLDFVGEHPGYLVTVLAHNLPRMFGLEGGAVVAGGVETTAPGIGNRSSPVETASLALAVLLAGLGVAAILLARSRSRPGSQPAWPQAGPLFLWLVPLLIIIGSAPLGGLPRYRLPADPFLLIAAGIGIVWLLDRLGPLLRSRAGSARRAVASGAFAAVLIAAAGCGGGGGGSAETDPPAGAPETTAGGPGAVPSKEEYIRRADAICRRAAAETRRLREQVLTQPLPESGNSYAAFTKLILPPGIAVHEREARRLRALPRPEEDGEVLNAYLGQFDVVGALLQERLRVGLQGDSAESQALEQAILGVAEEQLQSARSFGFSDCAVRLDRVLLPSSG
;
A
#
# COMPACT_ATOMS: atom_id res chain seq x y z
N THR A 1 -6.58 -1.80 3.05
CA THR A 1 -8.02 -1.41 3.12
C THR A 1 -8.86 -2.11 2.07
N GLU A 2 -8.24 -2.64 1.01
CA GLU A 2 -8.81 -3.34 -0.13
C GLU A 2 -9.62 -4.57 0.29
N THR A 3 -9.16 -5.28 1.34
CA THR A 3 -9.80 -6.46 1.91
C THR A 3 -11.21 -6.20 2.44
N LEU A 4 -11.52 -4.97 2.87
CA LEU A 4 -12.86 -4.59 3.33
C LEU A 4 -13.65 -3.87 2.23
N TYR A 5 -12.98 -3.05 1.42
CA TYR A 5 -13.60 -2.30 0.34
C TYR A 5 -14.25 -3.21 -0.71
N ILE A 6 -13.51 -4.22 -1.22
CA ILE A 6 -13.98 -5.06 -2.32
C ILE A 6 -15.23 -5.86 -1.94
N PRO A 7 -15.29 -6.57 -0.79
CA PRO A 7 -16.51 -7.25 -0.37
C PRO A 7 -17.71 -6.32 -0.18
N LEU A 8 -17.52 -5.13 0.39
CA LEU A 8 -18.61 -4.14 0.56
C LEU A 8 -19.13 -3.60 -0.78
N MET A 9 -18.22 -3.32 -1.71
CA MET A 9 -18.56 -2.93 -3.09
C MET A 9 -19.38 -4.03 -3.78
N LEU A 10 -18.92 -5.28 -3.72
CA LEU A 10 -19.63 -6.42 -4.31
C LEU A 10 -20.99 -6.66 -3.63
N LEU A 11 -21.06 -6.51 -2.31
CA LEU A 11 -22.31 -6.59 -1.54
C LEU A 11 -23.31 -5.52 -2.00
N ALA A 12 -22.88 -4.26 -2.14
CA ALA A 12 -23.74 -3.18 -2.63
C ALA A 12 -24.34 -3.50 -4.01
N LEU A 13 -23.52 -4.04 -4.92
CA LEU A 13 -23.96 -4.43 -6.26
C LEU A 13 -24.88 -5.65 -6.24
N LEU A 14 -24.60 -6.65 -5.40
CA LEU A 14 -25.46 -7.83 -5.20
C LEU A 14 -26.83 -7.42 -4.68
N LEU A 15 -26.88 -6.50 -3.71
CA LEU A 15 -28.13 -5.96 -3.15
C LEU A 15 -28.89 -5.16 -4.20
N ALA A 16 -28.21 -4.41 -5.06
CA ALA A 16 -28.83 -3.73 -6.20
C ALA A 16 -29.40 -4.72 -7.23
N LEU A 17 -28.70 -5.83 -7.52
CA LEU A 17 -29.23 -6.91 -8.35
C LEU A 17 -30.46 -7.56 -7.71
N ARG A 18 -30.42 -7.82 -6.41
CA ARG A 18 -31.55 -8.38 -5.65
C ARG A 18 -32.76 -7.45 -5.65
N PHE A 19 -32.55 -6.14 -5.59
CA PHE A 19 -33.60 -5.15 -5.77
C PHE A 19 -34.22 -5.25 -7.18
N ARG A 20 -33.42 -5.43 -8.23
CA ARG A 20 -33.96 -5.56 -9.60
C ARG A 20 -34.82 -6.81 -9.80
N GLU A 21 -34.56 -7.88 -9.06
CA GLU A 21 -35.41 -9.08 -9.04
C GLU A 21 -36.72 -8.85 -8.28
N ARG A 22 -36.71 -7.93 -7.31
CA ARG A 22 -37.81 -7.67 -6.36
C ARG A 22 -37.98 -6.16 -6.12
N PRO A 23 -38.39 -5.39 -7.15
CA PRO A 23 -38.38 -3.91 -7.11
C PRO A 23 -39.36 -3.32 -6.09
N GLU A 24 -40.32 -4.11 -5.60
CA GLU A 24 -41.23 -3.74 -4.53
C GLU A 24 -40.56 -3.69 -3.14
N GLN A 25 -39.39 -4.31 -2.98
CA GLN A 25 -38.70 -4.44 -1.69
C GLN A 25 -37.59 -3.39 -1.54
N LEU A 26 -37.97 -2.15 -1.22
CA LEU A 26 -37.03 -1.02 -1.03
C LEU A 26 -35.93 -1.25 0.01
N ARG A 27 -36.11 -2.22 0.93
CA ARG A 27 -35.06 -2.64 1.87
C ARG A 27 -33.75 -3.02 1.18
N TRP A 28 -33.81 -3.57 -0.04
CA TRP A 28 -32.61 -3.94 -0.80
C TRP A 28 -31.87 -2.71 -1.33
N ALA A 29 -32.60 -1.67 -1.75
CA ALA A 29 -32.01 -0.39 -2.13
C ALA A 29 -31.38 0.32 -0.92
N ALA A 30 -32.06 0.32 0.22
CA ALA A 30 -31.53 0.86 1.47
C ALA A 30 -30.25 0.11 1.91
N ALA A 31 -30.28 -1.22 1.94
CA ALA A 31 -29.12 -2.04 2.28
C ALA A 31 -27.95 -1.83 1.30
N ALA A 32 -28.24 -1.68 0.00
CA ALA A 32 -27.22 -1.38 -1.00
C ALA A 32 -26.56 -0.02 -0.74
N GLY A 33 -27.36 1.00 -0.36
CA GLY A 33 -26.88 2.31 0.05
C GLY A 33 -25.99 2.25 1.31
N VAL A 34 -26.40 1.50 2.34
CA VAL A 34 -25.59 1.30 3.54
C VAL A 34 -24.26 0.62 3.18
N ALA A 35 -24.28 -0.46 2.41
CA ALA A 35 -23.07 -1.17 1.99
C ALA A 35 -22.11 -0.26 1.18
N ALA A 36 -22.65 0.56 0.27
CA ALA A 36 -21.87 1.53 -0.50
C ALA A 36 -21.30 2.65 0.39
N GLY A 37 -22.07 3.15 1.37
CA GLY A 37 -21.59 4.14 2.34
C GLY A 37 -20.45 3.61 3.20
N LEU A 38 -20.57 2.36 3.68
CA LEU A 38 -19.48 1.67 4.37
C LEU A 38 -18.27 1.49 3.45
N ALA A 39 -18.46 1.12 2.19
CA ALA A 39 -17.38 1.03 1.21
C ALA A 39 -16.65 2.38 1.04
N LEU A 40 -17.39 3.49 0.96
CA LEU A 40 -16.85 4.86 0.91
C LEU A 40 -15.98 5.20 2.13
N LEU A 41 -16.39 4.80 3.33
CA LEU A 41 -15.60 5.01 4.55
C LEU A 41 -14.27 4.23 4.55
N THR A 42 -14.16 3.15 3.78
CA THR A 42 -12.90 2.38 3.69
C THR A 42 -11.90 2.97 2.70
N ARG A 43 -12.38 3.67 1.65
CA ARG A 43 -11.52 4.18 0.58
C ARG A 43 -12.22 5.29 -0.21
N ASN A 44 -11.57 6.44 -0.35
CA ASN A 44 -12.04 7.55 -1.21
C ASN A 44 -12.26 7.14 -2.68
N ALA A 45 -11.49 6.17 -3.17
CA ALA A 45 -11.64 5.60 -4.52
C ALA A 45 -12.95 4.83 -4.75
N ALA A 46 -13.81 4.72 -3.73
CA ALA A 46 -15.14 4.12 -3.84
C ALA A 46 -16.19 5.08 -4.43
N LEU A 47 -15.94 6.39 -4.51
CA LEU A 47 -16.93 7.35 -5.01
C LEU A 47 -17.49 7.01 -6.41
N PRO A 48 -16.69 6.53 -7.39
CA PRO A 48 -17.20 6.12 -8.69
C PRO A 48 -18.22 4.97 -8.65
N LEU A 49 -18.30 4.20 -7.56
CA LEU A 49 -19.31 3.14 -7.34
C LEU A 49 -20.74 3.68 -7.30
N LEU A 50 -20.94 4.93 -6.89
CA LEU A 50 -22.28 5.49 -6.75
C LEU A 50 -23.00 5.61 -8.10
N VAL A 51 -22.27 5.84 -9.19
CA VAL A 51 -22.85 5.93 -10.55
C VAL A 51 -23.49 4.61 -10.99
N PRO A 52 -22.78 3.46 -11.05
CA PRO A 52 -23.39 2.18 -11.42
C PRO A 52 -24.45 1.74 -10.41
N LEU A 53 -24.30 2.08 -9.12
CA LEU A 53 -25.32 1.79 -8.11
C LEU A 53 -26.64 2.52 -8.40
N VAL A 54 -26.58 3.84 -8.63
CA VAL A 54 -27.75 4.65 -8.97
C VAL A 54 -28.39 4.14 -10.26
N ILE A 55 -27.61 3.88 -11.31
CA ILE A 55 -28.12 3.33 -12.57
C ILE A 55 -28.74 1.94 -12.37
N GLY A 56 -28.14 1.10 -11.51
CA GLY A 56 -28.63 -0.24 -11.20
C GLY A 56 -29.99 -0.23 -10.49
N LEU A 57 -30.18 0.73 -9.57
CA LEU A 57 -31.40 0.93 -8.78
C LEU A 57 -32.48 1.73 -9.52
N TRP A 58 -32.10 2.55 -10.51
CA TRP A 58 -33.04 3.30 -11.34
C TRP A 58 -33.78 2.35 -12.30
N GLY A 59 -34.94 1.88 -11.85
CA GLY A 59 -35.81 0.96 -12.61
C GLY A 59 -36.56 1.64 -13.76
N ARG A 60 -37.01 0.84 -14.73
CA ARG A 60 -37.95 1.30 -15.77
C ARG A 60 -39.38 1.35 -15.21
N PRO A 61 -40.23 2.32 -15.59
CA PRO A 61 -39.97 3.41 -16.54
C PRO A 61 -39.20 4.56 -15.88
N TRP A 62 -38.09 4.92 -16.52
CA TRP A 62 -37.10 5.92 -16.11
C TRP A 62 -37.62 7.36 -15.96
N LEU A 63 -38.79 7.68 -16.53
CA LEU A 63 -39.36 9.04 -16.57
C LEU A 63 -40.45 9.28 -15.52
N ARG A 64 -40.77 8.29 -14.68
CA ARG A 64 -41.76 8.49 -13.61
C ARG A 64 -41.06 8.93 -12.33
N PRO A 65 -41.54 9.95 -11.59
CA PRO A 65 -40.92 10.37 -10.33
C PRO A 65 -40.74 9.22 -9.33
N ARG A 66 -41.68 8.26 -9.32
CA ARG A 66 -41.61 7.06 -8.47
C ARG A 66 -40.41 6.15 -8.75
N SER A 67 -39.81 6.19 -9.95
CA SER A 67 -38.61 5.38 -10.25
C SER A 67 -37.32 5.98 -9.66
N LEU A 68 -37.38 7.21 -9.12
CA LEU A 68 -36.28 7.84 -8.38
C LEU A 68 -36.25 7.44 -6.90
N ALA A 69 -37.33 6.88 -6.36
CA ALA A 69 -37.39 6.53 -4.93
C ALA A 69 -36.29 5.54 -4.51
N PRO A 70 -36.00 4.44 -5.24
CA PRO A 70 -34.93 3.52 -4.86
C PRO A 70 -33.51 4.14 -4.88
N PRO A 71 -33.05 4.81 -5.96
CA PRO A 71 -31.72 5.44 -5.94
C PRO A 71 -31.65 6.59 -4.93
N ALA A 72 -32.71 7.38 -4.74
CA ALA A 72 -32.75 8.42 -3.71
C ALA A 72 -32.62 7.82 -2.30
N LEU A 73 -33.36 6.76 -1.99
CA LEU A 73 -33.25 6.05 -0.72
C LEU A 73 -31.84 5.52 -0.49
N ALA A 74 -31.22 4.91 -1.51
CA ALA A 74 -29.85 4.43 -1.41
C ALA A 74 -28.86 5.57 -1.13
N LEU A 75 -28.98 6.72 -1.81
CA LEU A 75 -28.13 7.88 -1.57
C LEU A 75 -28.33 8.47 -0.17
N VAL A 76 -29.57 8.50 0.34
CA VAL A 76 -29.85 8.87 1.74
C VAL A 76 -29.16 7.90 2.70
N CYS A 77 -29.24 6.59 2.45
CA CYS A 77 -28.54 5.60 3.28
C CYS A 77 -27.01 5.71 3.19
N VAL A 78 -26.45 6.05 2.02
CA VAL A 78 -25.02 6.38 1.88
C VAL A 78 -24.68 7.57 2.77
N ALA A 79 -25.44 8.66 2.67
CA ALA A 79 -25.23 9.87 3.46
C ALA A 79 -25.31 9.60 4.96
N LEU A 80 -26.32 8.83 5.41
CA LEU A 80 -26.47 8.43 6.81
C LEU A 80 -25.33 7.54 7.29
N ALA A 81 -24.82 6.64 6.46
CA ALA A 81 -23.70 5.78 6.81
C ALA A 81 -22.40 6.58 6.99
N ILE A 82 -22.14 7.58 6.15
CA ILE A 82 -20.93 8.42 6.26
C ILE A 82 -21.07 9.54 7.31
N ALA A 83 -22.30 9.95 7.64
CA ALA A 83 -22.58 11.11 8.48
C ALA A 83 -21.84 11.12 9.83
N PRO A 84 -21.75 10.02 10.62
CA PRO A 84 -21.06 10.04 11.90
C PRO A 84 -19.58 10.44 11.75
N TRP A 85 -18.92 9.93 10.70
CA TRP A 85 -17.54 10.26 10.41
C TRP A 85 -17.40 11.69 9.87
N THR A 86 -18.30 12.11 8.99
CA THR A 86 -18.33 13.50 8.48
C THR A 86 -18.53 14.51 9.60
N VAL A 87 -19.42 14.24 10.57
CA VAL A 87 -19.66 15.10 11.73
C VAL A 87 -18.43 15.16 12.62
N ARG A 88 -17.79 14.00 12.91
CA ARG A 88 -16.52 13.97 13.63
C ARG A 88 -15.48 14.84 12.94
N ASN A 89 -15.28 14.67 11.63
CA ASN A 89 -14.31 15.47 10.89
C ASN A 89 -14.62 16.96 10.93
N ALA A 90 -15.90 17.34 10.85
CA ALA A 90 -16.31 18.73 10.92
C ALA A 90 -16.02 19.37 12.28
N VAL A 91 -16.21 18.62 13.37
CA VAL A 91 -15.91 19.08 14.74
C VAL A 91 -14.41 19.17 14.98
N GLU A 92 -13.64 18.13 14.61
CA GLU A 92 -12.20 18.07 14.87
C GLU A 92 -11.40 19.05 14.02
N PHE A 93 -11.75 19.17 12.74
CA PHE A 93 -11.00 19.99 11.79
C PHE A 93 -11.63 21.37 11.51
N GLY A 94 -12.80 21.66 12.09
CA GLY A 94 -13.54 22.90 11.86
C GLY A 94 -14.03 23.09 10.41
N ARG A 95 -14.14 22.02 9.62
CA ARG A 95 -14.45 22.09 8.18
C ARG A 95 -15.15 20.84 7.65
N PHE A 96 -15.91 21.02 6.58
CA PHE A 96 -16.65 19.92 5.95
C PHE A 96 -15.75 18.99 5.15
N LEU A 97 -15.39 17.85 5.76
CA LEU A 97 -14.64 16.75 5.13
C LEU A 97 -15.48 15.46 5.18
N PRO A 98 -16.21 15.11 4.10
CA PRO A 98 -17.14 13.98 4.10
C PRO A 98 -16.51 12.65 4.49
N ILE A 99 -15.30 12.37 3.99
CA ILE A 99 -14.62 11.08 4.15
C ILE A 99 -13.19 11.31 4.64
N ALA A 100 -12.26 11.70 3.76
CA ALA A 100 -10.86 11.93 4.13
C ALA A 100 -10.17 12.91 3.16
N SER A 101 -9.14 13.59 3.65
CA SER A 101 -8.26 14.47 2.88
C SER A 101 -6.98 13.74 2.50
N SER A 102 -7.01 13.03 1.37
CA SER A 102 -5.83 12.33 0.84
C SER A 102 -5.62 12.57 -0.67
N SER A 103 -6.46 13.43 -1.24
CA SER A 103 -6.50 13.63 -2.69
C SER A 103 -5.38 14.53 -3.18
N GLY A 104 -4.99 15.52 -2.37
CA GLY A 104 -3.89 16.44 -2.67
C GLY A 104 -2.56 15.73 -2.73
N VAL A 105 -2.22 14.92 -1.71
CA VAL A 105 -0.97 14.13 -1.72
C VAL A 105 -0.92 13.19 -2.94
N THR A 106 -2.04 12.56 -3.27
CA THR A 106 -2.11 11.64 -4.42
C THR A 106 -1.87 12.40 -5.74
N LEU A 107 -2.56 13.52 -5.94
CA LEU A 107 -2.41 14.35 -7.13
C LEU A 107 -1.01 14.96 -7.24
N ALA A 108 -0.49 15.53 -6.16
CA ALA A 108 0.80 16.20 -6.11
C ALA A 108 1.95 15.27 -6.51
N GLY A 109 1.87 13.98 -6.15
CA GLY A 109 2.91 13.04 -6.53
C GLY A 109 2.93 12.70 -8.03
N THR A 110 1.81 12.84 -8.75
CA THR A 110 1.75 12.62 -10.20
C THR A 110 1.86 13.90 -11.01
N TYR A 111 1.30 15.00 -10.53
CA TYR A 111 1.22 16.29 -11.22
C TYR A 111 2.21 17.28 -10.63
N ASN A 112 3.47 17.16 -11.07
CA ASN A 112 4.57 18.03 -10.70
C ASN A 112 5.63 18.09 -11.82
N SER A 113 6.52 19.08 -11.72
CA SER A 113 7.57 19.35 -12.71
C SER A 113 8.52 18.17 -12.89
N GLU A 114 8.89 17.49 -11.80
CA GLU A 114 9.86 16.41 -11.83
C GLU A 114 9.33 15.12 -12.44
N ALA A 115 8.08 14.75 -12.16
CA ALA A 115 7.41 13.60 -12.76
C ALA A 115 7.13 13.83 -14.25
N ARG A 116 6.94 15.09 -14.68
CA ARG A 116 6.81 15.46 -16.08
C ARG A 116 8.13 15.44 -16.84
N ALA A 117 9.21 15.89 -16.20
CA ALA A 117 10.53 15.98 -16.80
C ALA A 117 11.29 14.63 -16.82
N ASP A 118 10.80 13.62 -16.09
CA ASP A 118 11.43 12.31 -16.01
C ASP A 118 11.38 11.55 -17.34
N GLN A 119 12.55 11.29 -17.94
CA GLN A 119 12.67 10.52 -19.18
C GLN A 119 12.73 9.00 -18.94
N ARG A 120 13.09 8.58 -17.72
CA ARG A 120 13.26 7.16 -17.37
C ARG A 120 11.95 6.56 -16.88
N PHE A 121 11.22 7.32 -16.07
CA PHE A 121 9.94 6.92 -15.46
C PHE A 121 8.90 8.04 -15.62
N PRO A 122 8.47 8.35 -16.86
CA PRO A 122 7.57 9.46 -17.14
C PRO A 122 6.25 9.32 -16.39
N ALA A 123 5.79 10.38 -15.71
CA ALA A 123 4.57 10.36 -14.89
C ALA A 123 4.56 9.33 -13.74
N GLY A 124 5.73 8.83 -13.33
CA GLY A 124 5.85 8.02 -12.12
C GLY A 124 5.46 8.85 -10.89
N TRP A 125 4.70 8.27 -9.97
CA TRP A 125 4.30 8.97 -8.75
C TRP A 125 5.53 9.20 -7.86
N ARG A 126 5.74 10.43 -7.42
CA ARG A 126 6.82 10.83 -6.51
C ARG A 126 6.26 11.19 -5.16
N ASN A 127 7.01 10.94 -4.09
CA ASN A 127 6.62 11.43 -2.78
C ASN A 127 6.67 12.97 -2.78
N PRO A 128 5.54 13.68 -2.55
CA PRO A 128 5.54 15.14 -2.59
C PRO A 128 6.55 15.78 -1.61
N SER A 129 6.95 15.08 -0.55
CA SER A 129 7.89 15.61 0.45
C SER A 129 9.32 15.80 -0.06
N ILE A 130 9.66 15.19 -1.21
CA ILE A 130 10.99 15.28 -1.82
C ILE A 130 10.94 15.99 -3.19
N VAL A 131 9.76 16.43 -3.62
CA VAL A 131 9.60 17.15 -4.88
C VAL A 131 9.83 18.63 -4.63
N GLY A 132 10.71 19.25 -5.42
CA GLY A 132 11.10 20.65 -5.27
C GLY A 132 9.92 21.62 -5.28
N ASP A 133 8.91 21.35 -6.13
CA ASP A 133 7.68 22.17 -6.25
C ASP A 133 6.97 22.39 -4.92
N PHE A 134 7.01 21.41 -4.01
CA PHE A 134 6.27 21.44 -2.74
C PHE A 134 7.18 21.68 -1.52
N ALA A 135 8.48 21.94 -1.71
CA ALA A 135 9.44 22.05 -0.61
C ALA A 135 9.05 23.11 0.43
N ALA A 136 8.54 24.27 -0.02
CA ALA A 136 8.09 25.35 0.88
C ALA A 136 6.90 24.93 1.76
N LEU A 137 5.98 24.17 1.18
CA LEU A 137 4.81 23.61 1.86
C LEU A 137 5.20 22.67 2.99
N PHE A 138 6.13 21.75 2.72
CA PHE A 138 6.64 20.80 3.72
C PHE A 138 7.53 21.45 4.78
N ALA A 139 8.14 22.60 4.49
CA ALA A 139 8.93 23.36 5.45
C ALA A 139 8.07 24.24 6.38
N THR A 140 6.77 24.40 6.10
CA THR A 140 5.89 25.28 6.87
C THR A 140 5.49 24.61 8.20
N PRO A 141 5.88 25.17 9.36
CA PRO A 141 5.52 24.58 10.65
C PRO A 141 4.01 24.66 10.91
N ALA A 142 3.48 23.66 11.61
CA ALA A 142 2.13 23.66 12.18
C ALA A 142 0.96 23.77 11.16
N LEU A 143 1.13 23.35 9.91
CA LEU A 143 -0.01 23.14 9.02
C LEU A 143 -0.81 21.93 9.47
N ASP A 144 -2.13 22.11 9.62
CA ASP A 144 -3.04 21.01 9.84
C ASP A 144 -3.17 20.14 8.56
N GLU A 145 -3.46 18.85 8.72
CA GLU A 145 -3.41 17.85 7.65
C GLU A 145 -4.30 18.18 6.45
N ALA A 146 -5.52 18.66 6.67
CA ALA A 146 -6.41 18.94 5.54
C ALA A 146 -6.20 20.31 4.90
N THR A 147 -5.60 21.29 5.59
CA THR A 147 -5.10 22.50 4.94
C THR A 147 -3.93 22.13 4.05
N PHE A 148 -3.05 21.26 4.54
CA PHE A 148 -1.92 20.73 3.79
C PHE A 148 -2.37 19.97 2.53
N ASP A 149 -3.29 18.99 2.65
CA ASP A 149 -3.84 18.27 1.49
C ASP A 149 -4.58 19.21 0.53
N ARG A 150 -5.30 20.22 1.04
CA ARG A 150 -5.99 21.21 0.20
C ARG A 150 -5.01 22.02 -0.63
N GLN A 151 -3.91 22.48 -0.05
CA GLN A 151 -2.94 23.31 -0.75
C GLN A 151 -2.19 22.49 -1.82
N LEU A 152 -1.76 21.27 -1.49
CA LEU A 152 -1.20 20.33 -2.48
C LEU A 152 -2.17 20.10 -3.65
N ARG A 153 -3.47 19.93 -3.35
CA ARG A 153 -4.49 19.77 -4.39
C ARG A 153 -4.61 20.99 -5.28
N ILE A 154 -4.60 22.20 -4.72
CA ILE A 154 -4.69 23.45 -5.49
C ILE A 154 -3.50 23.54 -6.44
N GLU A 155 -2.28 23.40 -5.93
CA GLU A 155 -1.06 23.50 -6.75
C GLU A 155 -1.00 22.42 -7.84
N SER A 156 -1.45 21.20 -7.53
CA SER A 156 -1.56 20.13 -8.53
C SER A 156 -2.57 20.45 -9.64
N LEU A 157 -3.71 21.08 -9.30
CA LEU A 157 -4.73 21.45 -10.26
C LEU A 157 -4.28 22.64 -11.12
N ASP A 158 -3.56 23.59 -10.53
CA ASP A 158 -2.94 24.71 -11.26
C ASP A 158 -1.91 24.17 -12.25
N PHE A 159 -1.06 23.22 -11.84
CA PHE A 159 -0.11 22.53 -12.73
C PHE A 159 -0.82 21.83 -13.91
N VAL A 160 -1.94 21.15 -13.65
CA VAL A 160 -2.76 20.53 -14.71
C VAL A 160 -3.31 21.57 -15.68
N GLY A 161 -3.74 22.74 -15.17
CA GLY A 161 -4.21 23.86 -15.98
C GLY A 161 -3.13 24.44 -16.90
N GLU A 162 -1.89 24.53 -16.40
CA GLU A 162 -0.72 24.98 -17.16
C GLU A 162 -0.22 23.92 -18.17
N HIS A 163 -0.47 22.64 -17.91
CA HIS A 163 0.04 21.52 -18.70
C HIS A 163 -1.08 20.54 -19.12
N PRO A 164 -2.10 20.98 -19.89
CA PRO A 164 -3.29 20.16 -20.17
C PRO A 164 -2.97 18.87 -20.95
N GLY A 165 -1.92 18.89 -21.79
CA GLY A 165 -1.47 17.70 -22.53
C GLY A 165 -0.85 16.61 -21.65
N TYR A 166 -0.38 16.96 -20.44
CA TYR A 166 0.30 16.02 -19.56
C TYR A 166 -0.63 14.92 -19.04
N LEU A 167 -1.94 15.19 -18.92
CA LEU A 167 -2.92 14.16 -18.56
C LEU A 167 -2.89 12.96 -19.52
N VAL A 168 -2.67 13.19 -20.82
CA VAL A 168 -2.57 12.13 -21.81
C VAL A 168 -1.32 11.28 -21.57
N THR A 169 -0.19 11.91 -21.26
CA THR A 169 1.06 11.23 -20.87
C THR A 169 0.85 10.39 -19.61
N VAL A 170 0.21 10.95 -18.58
CA VAL A 170 -0.12 10.25 -17.34
C VAL A 170 -0.96 9.01 -17.63
N LEU A 171 -2.03 9.13 -18.41
CA LEU A 171 -2.88 8.00 -18.78
C LEU A 171 -2.14 6.94 -19.59
N ALA A 172 -1.31 7.36 -20.55
CA ALA A 172 -0.55 6.48 -21.42
C ALA A 172 0.43 5.58 -20.66
N HIS A 173 1.01 6.09 -19.56
CA HIS A 173 1.94 5.33 -18.72
C HIS A 173 1.27 4.63 -17.53
N ASN A 174 0.32 5.28 -16.86
CA ASN A 174 -0.32 4.69 -15.68
C ASN A 174 -1.21 3.49 -16.03
N LEU A 175 -1.85 3.47 -17.20
CA LEU A 175 -2.65 2.31 -17.62
C LEU A 175 -1.79 1.04 -17.75
N PRO A 176 -0.71 1.00 -18.57
CA PRO A 176 0.22 -0.13 -18.60
C PRO A 176 0.79 -0.51 -17.23
N ARG A 177 1.15 0.48 -16.39
CA ARG A 177 1.64 0.25 -15.03
C ARG A 177 0.63 -0.48 -14.15
N MET A 178 -0.65 -0.12 -14.21
CA MET A 178 -1.68 -0.80 -13.42
C MET A 178 -1.78 -2.29 -13.76
N PHE A 179 -1.47 -2.66 -15.00
CA PHE A 179 -1.45 -4.04 -15.49
C PHE A 179 -0.06 -4.69 -15.44
N GLY A 180 0.95 -4.07 -14.82
CA GLY A 180 2.30 -4.62 -14.72
C GLY A 180 3.02 -4.78 -16.06
N LEU A 181 2.57 -4.06 -17.11
CA LEU A 181 3.21 -4.02 -18.42
C LEU A 181 4.35 -3.00 -18.48
N GLU A 182 4.33 -2.03 -17.56
CA GLU A 182 5.34 -0.99 -17.41
C GLU A 182 5.69 -0.83 -15.92
N GLY A 183 6.96 -0.55 -15.61
CA GLY A 183 7.43 -0.18 -14.27
C GLY A 183 7.31 1.31 -13.99
N GLY A 184 7.91 1.75 -12.89
CA GLY A 184 8.05 3.16 -12.53
C GLY A 184 6.79 3.81 -11.98
N ALA A 185 5.85 3.04 -11.40
CA ALA A 185 4.64 3.64 -10.82
C ALA A 185 4.93 4.51 -9.60
N VAL A 186 5.98 4.19 -8.84
CA VAL A 186 6.46 5.00 -7.72
C VAL A 186 7.97 5.16 -7.87
N VAL A 187 8.44 6.40 -7.82
CA VAL A 187 9.84 6.77 -8.03
C VAL A 187 10.32 7.61 -6.85
N ALA A 188 11.48 7.26 -6.31
CA ALA A 188 12.15 7.99 -5.25
C ALA A 188 13.62 8.18 -5.64
N GLY A 189 14.10 9.44 -5.63
CA GLY A 189 15.50 9.74 -5.97
C GLY A 189 15.94 9.25 -7.36
N GLY A 190 15.05 9.24 -8.35
CA GLY A 190 15.34 8.78 -9.71
C GLY A 190 15.37 7.26 -9.91
N VAL A 191 14.96 6.49 -8.89
CA VAL A 191 14.89 5.02 -8.93
C VAL A 191 13.47 4.56 -8.64
N GLU A 192 13.03 3.52 -9.33
CA GLU A 192 11.74 2.88 -9.05
C GLU A 192 11.75 2.22 -7.66
N THR A 193 10.70 2.48 -6.88
CA THR A 193 10.47 1.78 -5.62
C THR A 193 9.90 0.39 -5.88
N THR A 194 10.51 -0.63 -5.28
CA THR A 194 10.14 -2.06 -5.48
C THR A 194 9.61 -2.73 -4.21
N ALA A 195 9.16 -1.94 -3.24
CA ALA A 195 8.66 -2.45 -1.97
C ALA A 195 7.31 -3.19 -2.13
N PRO A 196 7.07 -4.31 -1.42
CA PRO A 196 5.76 -4.96 -1.40
C PRO A 196 4.65 -3.97 -1.03
N GLY A 197 3.62 -3.86 -1.87
CA GLY A 197 2.50 -2.93 -1.67
C GLY A 197 2.77 -1.46 -2.07
N ILE A 198 4.01 -1.12 -2.41
CA ILE A 198 4.45 0.21 -2.89
C ILE A 198 5.41 0.04 -4.08
N GLY A 199 4.88 0.19 -5.29
CA GLY A 199 5.60 -0.01 -6.55
C GLY A 199 4.99 -1.14 -7.40
N ASN A 200 5.63 -1.43 -8.54
CA ASN A 200 5.16 -2.41 -9.51
C ASN A 200 5.89 -3.75 -9.43
N ARG A 201 6.42 -4.12 -8.26
CA ARG A 201 7.09 -5.42 -8.07
C ARG A 201 6.08 -6.55 -8.28
N SER A 202 6.21 -7.26 -9.39
CA SER A 202 5.50 -8.50 -9.68
C SER A 202 6.47 -9.59 -10.08
N SER A 203 6.25 -10.81 -9.60
CA SER A 203 7.00 -11.97 -10.12
C SER A 203 6.59 -12.25 -11.58
N PRO A 204 7.46 -12.87 -12.40
CA PRO A 204 7.10 -13.24 -13.78
C PRO A 204 5.84 -14.11 -13.85
N VAL A 205 5.60 -14.95 -12.83
CA VAL A 205 4.41 -15.79 -12.71
C VAL A 205 3.15 -14.95 -12.52
N GLU A 206 3.20 -13.91 -11.67
CA GLU A 206 2.09 -12.99 -11.48
C GLU A 206 1.79 -12.20 -12.76
N THR A 207 2.83 -11.69 -13.43
CA THR A 207 2.67 -10.97 -14.70
C THR A 207 2.06 -11.85 -15.78
N ALA A 208 2.52 -13.09 -15.93
CA ALA A 208 1.97 -14.05 -16.88
C ALA A 208 0.51 -14.42 -16.54
N SER A 209 0.21 -14.62 -15.27
CA SER A 209 -1.15 -14.93 -14.79
C SER A 209 -2.12 -13.79 -15.07
N LEU A 210 -1.68 -12.55 -14.82
CA LEU A 210 -2.44 -11.35 -15.11
C LEU A 210 -2.65 -11.16 -16.61
N ALA A 211 -1.60 -11.32 -17.42
CA ALA A 211 -1.70 -11.23 -18.87
C ALA A 211 -2.71 -12.25 -19.42
N LEU A 212 -2.66 -13.49 -18.96
CA LEU A 212 -3.63 -14.52 -19.31
C LEU A 212 -5.06 -14.12 -18.90
N ALA A 213 -5.25 -13.64 -17.68
CA ALA A 213 -6.55 -13.18 -17.19
C ALA A 213 -7.11 -12.02 -18.04
N VAL A 214 -6.27 -11.04 -18.41
CA VAL A 214 -6.64 -9.91 -19.28
C VAL A 214 -6.99 -10.38 -20.69
N LEU A 215 -6.23 -11.30 -21.27
CA LEU A 215 -6.52 -11.89 -22.59
C LEU A 215 -7.88 -12.61 -22.59
N LEU A 216 -8.12 -13.46 -21.58
CA LEU A 216 -9.39 -14.16 -21.42
C LEU A 216 -10.55 -13.20 -21.16
N ALA A 217 -10.33 -12.14 -20.37
CA ALA A 217 -11.31 -11.09 -20.14
C ALA A 217 -11.66 -10.35 -21.45
N GLY A 218 -10.67 -10.07 -22.29
CA GLY A 218 -10.86 -9.52 -23.63
C GLY A 218 -11.74 -10.40 -24.52
N LEU A 219 -11.52 -11.72 -24.51
CA LEU A 219 -12.40 -12.68 -25.19
C LEU A 219 -13.83 -12.66 -24.63
N GLY A 220 -13.98 -12.57 -23.31
CA GLY A 220 -15.28 -12.46 -22.65
C GLY A 220 -16.03 -11.19 -23.04
N VAL A 221 -15.36 -10.04 -23.04
CA VAL A 221 -15.93 -8.76 -23.49
C VAL A 221 -16.35 -8.84 -24.96
N ALA A 222 -15.51 -9.42 -25.83
CA ALA A 222 -15.86 -9.62 -27.23
C ALA A 222 -17.08 -10.54 -27.39
N ALA A 223 -17.17 -11.63 -26.61
CA ALA A 223 -18.33 -12.52 -26.59
C ALA A 223 -19.62 -11.79 -26.19
N ILE A 224 -19.55 -10.95 -25.15
CA ILE A 224 -20.66 -10.11 -24.67
C ILE A 224 -21.14 -9.15 -25.76
N LEU A 225 -20.22 -8.43 -26.40
CA LEU A 225 -20.55 -7.46 -27.45
C LEU A 225 -21.17 -8.14 -28.67
N LEU A 226 -20.62 -9.29 -29.08
CA LEU A 226 -21.13 -10.10 -30.18
C LEU A 226 -22.51 -10.72 -29.90
N ALA A 227 -22.77 -11.14 -28.66
CA ALA A 227 -24.09 -11.63 -28.27
C ALA A 227 -25.14 -10.52 -28.28
N ARG A 228 -24.77 -9.31 -27.82
CA ARG A 228 -25.65 -8.13 -27.83
C ARG A 228 -25.93 -7.62 -29.24
N SER A 229 -24.94 -7.59 -30.14
CA SER A 229 -25.16 -7.13 -31.52
C SER A 229 -26.06 -8.07 -32.34
N ARG A 230 -26.10 -9.36 -31.97
CA ARG A 230 -26.98 -10.36 -32.60
C ARG A 230 -28.36 -10.49 -31.94
N SER A 231 -28.54 -9.91 -30.76
CA SER A 231 -29.82 -9.97 -30.03
C SER A 231 -30.85 -9.09 -30.72
N ARG A 232 -31.86 -9.71 -31.35
CA ARG A 232 -32.99 -8.96 -31.94
C ARG A 232 -34.00 -8.60 -30.84
N PRO A 233 -34.70 -7.44 -30.95
CA PRO A 233 -35.82 -7.14 -30.06
C PRO A 233 -36.85 -8.28 -30.12
N GLY A 234 -37.09 -8.96 -29.00
CA GLY A 234 -38.08 -10.05 -28.90
C GLY A 234 -37.54 -11.49 -29.07
N SER A 235 -36.26 -11.70 -29.42
CA SER A 235 -35.66 -13.04 -29.41
C SER A 235 -35.12 -13.42 -28.03
N GLN A 236 -35.02 -14.72 -27.73
CA GLN A 236 -34.34 -15.20 -26.51
C GLN A 236 -32.90 -14.63 -26.46
N PRO A 237 -32.42 -14.18 -25.30
CA PRO A 237 -31.09 -13.58 -25.20
C PRO A 237 -30.03 -14.60 -25.61
N ALA A 238 -29.19 -14.21 -26.58
CA ALA A 238 -28.06 -15.04 -27.01
C ALA A 238 -27.06 -15.19 -25.85
N TRP A 239 -26.58 -16.41 -25.63
CA TRP A 239 -25.47 -16.66 -24.70
C TRP A 239 -24.19 -15.97 -25.20
N PRO A 240 -23.35 -15.38 -24.32
CA PRO A 240 -23.50 -15.29 -22.87
C PRO A 240 -24.46 -14.19 -22.39
N GLN A 241 -25.23 -14.52 -21.34
CA GLN A 241 -26.03 -13.55 -20.60
C GLN A 241 -25.09 -12.67 -19.78
N ALA A 242 -24.59 -11.59 -20.39
CA ALA A 242 -23.61 -10.66 -19.83
C ALA A 242 -24.07 -9.88 -18.59
N GLY A 243 -25.20 -10.23 -17.99
CA GLY A 243 -25.84 -9.47 -16.93
C GLY A 243 -26.24 -8.04 -17.39
N PRO A 244 -26.75 -7.24 -16.44
CA PRO A 244 -27.11 -5.86 -16.71
C PRO A 244 -25.87 -4.98 -16.97
N LEU A 245 -25.99 -4.06 -17.94
CA LEU A 245 -24.90 -3.20 -18.41
C LEU A 245 -24.23 -2.37 -17.30
N PHE A 246 -24.97 -1.97 -16.26
CA PHE A 246 -24.45 -1.11 -15.20
C PHE A 246 -23.30 -1.76 -14.41
N LEU A 247 -23.22 -3.10 -14.34
CA LEU A 247 -22.12 -3.79 -13.67
C LEU A 247 -20.78 -3.53 -14.36
N TRP A 248 -20.78 -3.42 -15.68
CA TRP A 248 -19.57 -3.18 -16.47
C TRP A 248 -19.08 -1.73 -16.41
N LEU A 249 -19.92 -0.80 -15.94
CA LEU A 249 -19.50 0.56 -15.63
C LEU A 249 -18.58 0.61 -14.40
N VAL A 250 -18.67 -0.37 -13.49
CA VAL A 250 -17.86 -0.42 -12.27
C VAL A 250 -16.35 -0.48 -12.59
N PRO A 251 -15.83 -1.53 -13.26
CA PRO A 251 -14.40 -1.60 -13.56
C PRO A 251 -13.94 -0.44 -14.47
N LEU A 252 -14.79 0.01 -15.39
CA LEU A 252 -14.50 1.13 -16.28
C LEU A 252 -14.28 2.43 -15.50
N LEU A 253 -15.20 2.79 -14.61
CA LEU A 253 -15.14 4.02 -13.83
C LEU A 253 -14.03 3.97 -12.77
N ILE A 254 -13.75 2.80 -12.20
CA ILE A 254 -12.60 2.62 -11.30
C ILE A 254 -11.30 2.89 -12.05
N ILE A 255 -11.08 2.23 -13.20
CA ILE A 255 -9.84 2.37 -13.96
C ILE A 255 -9.68 3.81 -14.49
N ILE A 256 -10.72 4.38 -15.09
CA ILE A 256 -10.69 5.77 -15.60
C ILE A 256 -10.52 6.77 -14.45
N GLY A 257 -11.15 6.53 -13.31
CA GLY A 257 -11.03 7.41 -12.14
C GLY A 257 -9.67 7.34 -11.46
N SER A 258 -8.98 6.19 -11.51
CA SER A 258 -7.70 6.01 -10.81
C SER A 258 -6.46 6.19 -11.68
N ALA A 259 -6.54 5.92 -12.99
CA ALA A 259 -5.39 6.05 -13.88
C ALA A 259 -4.77 7.47 -13.91
N PRO A 260 -5.55 8.57 -13.84
CA PRO A 260 -5.01 9.92 -13.67
C PRO A 260 -4.26 10.12 -12.34
N LEU A 261 -4.58 9.34 -11.31
CA LEU A 261 -4.07 9.52 -9.96
C LEU A 261 -2.80 8.70 -9.67
N GLY A 262 -2.59 7.60 -10.41
CA GLY A 262 -1.39 6.79 -10.26
C GLY A 262 -1.46 5.44 -10.96
N GLY A 263 -0.29 4.89 -11.28
CA GLY A 263 -0.13 3.63 -12.03
C GLY A 263 -0.05 2.36 -11.18
N LEU A 264 -0.27 2.44 -9.87
CA LEU A 264 -0.09 1.26 -9.01
C LEU A 264 -1.15 0.17 -9.27
N PRO A 265 -0.77 -1.12 -9.35
CA PRO A 265 -1.70 -2.23 -9.49
C PRO A 265 -2.79 -2.26 -8.41
N ARG A 266 -2.50 -1.75 -7.21
CA ARG A 266 -3.51 -1.67 -6.12
C ARG A 266 -4.73 -0.81 -6.49
N TYR A 267 -4.61 0.10 -7.46
CA TYR A 267 -5.73 0.92 -7.92
C TYR A 267 -6.64 0.17 -8.91
N ARG A 268 -6.15 -0.89 -9.59
CA ARG A 268 -7.00 -1.76 -10.42
C ARG A 268 -7.71 -2.85 -9.62
N LEU A 269 -7.23 -3.22 -8.43
CA LEU A 269 -7.77 -4.33 -7.63
C LEU A 269 -9.31 -4.34 -7.51
N PRO A 270 -10.01 -3.21 -7.36
CA PRO A 270 -11.48 -3.22 -7.31
C PRO A 270 -12.16 -3.58 -8.64
N ALA A 271 -11.46 -3.46 -9.77
CA ALA A 271 -11.91 -3.94 -11.08
C ALA A 271 -11.67 -5.45 -11.29
N ASP A 272 -10.78 -6.07 -10.52
CA ASP A 272 -10.38 -7.48 -10.69
C ASP A 272 -11.53 -8.49 -10.63
N PRO A 273 -12.53 -8.37 -9.73
CA PRO A 273 -13.68 -9.28 -9.75
C PRO A 273 -14.41 -9.30 -11.10
N PHE A 274 -14.50 -8.15 -11.77
CA PHE A 274 -15.15 -8.03 -13.07
C PHE A 274 -14.26 -8.54 -14.20
N LEU A 275 -12.94 -8.34 -14.10
CA LEU A 275 -11.97 -8.95 -15.01
C LEU A 275 -12.06 -10.49 -14.93
N LEU A 276 -12.16 -11.06 -13.73
CA LEU A 276 -12.31 -12.50 -13.53
C LEU A 276 -13.65 -13.03 -14.05
N ILE A 277 -14.76 -12.30 -13.83
CA ILE A 277 -16.07 -12.64 -14.41
C ILE A 277 -15.99 -12.63 -15.95
N ALA A 278 -15.39 -11.59 -16.54
CA ALA A 278 -15.18 -11.52 -17.99
C ALA A 278 -14.30 -12.67 -18.48
N ALA A 279 -13.22 -12.99 -17.76
CA ALA A 279 -12.34 -14.11 -18.11
C ALA A 279 -13.09 -15.45 -18.08
N GLY A 280 -13.94 -15.68 -17.07
CA GLY A 280 -14.80 -16.85 -17.00
C GLY A 280 -15.75 -16.97 -18.20
N ILE A 281 -16.37 -15.85 -18.62
CA ILE A 281 -17.19 -15.80 -19.84
C ILE A 281 -16.35 -16.13 -21.08
N GLY A 282 -15.13 -15.59 -21.17
CA GLY A 282 -14.20 -15.85 -22.26
C GLY A 282 -13.79 -17.33 -22.35
N ILE A 283 -13.53 -17.97 -21.20
CA ILE A 283 -13.23 -19.41 -21.13
C ILE A 283 -14.41 -20.23 -21.67
N VAL A 284 -15.63 -19.99 -21.18
CA VAL A 284 -16.81 -20.75 -21.64
C VAL A 284 -17.04 -20.54 -23.14
N TRP A 285 -16.95 -19.30 -23.62
CA TRP A 285 -17.09 -18.99 -25.04
C TRP A 285 -16.04 -19.68 -25.93
N LEU A 286 -14.80 -19.77 -25.44
CA LEU A 286 -13.72 -20.47 -26.13
C LEU A 286 -13.99 -21.99 -26.18
N LEU A 287 -14.40 -22.58 -25.06
CA LEU A 287 -14.72 -24.01 -24.96
C LEU A 287 -15.91 -24.38 -25.85
N ASP A 288 -16.94 -23.55 -25.93
CA ASP A 288 -18.11 -23.77 -26.80
C ASP A 288 -17.72 -23.82 -28.28
N ARG A 289 -16.72 -23.03 -28.70
CA ARG A 289 -16.24 -23.00 -30.09
C ARG A 289 -15.24 -24.11 -30.42
N LEU A 290 -14.42 -24.50 -29.45
CA LEU A 290 -13.45 -25.59 -29.63
C LEU A 290 -14.11 -26.97 -29.47
N GLY A 291 -15.21 -27.07 -28.73
CA GLY A 291 -15.93 -28.31 -28.47
C GLY A 291 -16.29 -29.11 -29.73
N PRO A 292 -16.90 -28.51 -30.76
CA PRO A 292 -17.19 -29.21 -32.02
C PRO A 292 -15.95 -29.72 -32.76
N LEU A 293 -14.84 -28.96 -32.73
CA LEU A 293 -13.56 -29.31 -33.38
C LEU A 293 -12.81 -30.43 -32.64
N LEU A 294 -12.93 -30.46 -31.31
CA LEU A 294 -12.35 -31.50 -30.46
C LEU A 294 -13.18 -32.80 -30.54
N ARG A 295 -14.52 -32.69 -30.62
CA ARG A 295 -15.42 -33.84 -30.81
C ARG A 295 -15.27 -34.49 -32.19
N SER A 296 -15.01 -33.71 -33.25
CA SER A 296 -14.76 -34.25 -34.59
C SER A 296 -13.42 -34.99 -34.70
N ARG A 297 -12.38 -34.56 -33.97
CA ARG A 297 -11.08 -35.27 -33.88
C ARG A 297 -11.11 -36.49 -32.95
N ALA A 298 -11.91 -36.47 -31.89
CA ALA A 298 -12.13 -37.62 -31.00
C ALA A 298 -12.92 -38.78 -31.63
N GLY A 299 -13.41 -38.61 -32.86
CA GLY A 299 -13.97 -39.68 -33.69
C GLY A 299 -12.93 -40.67 -34.24
N SER A 300 -11.62 -40.39 -34.08
CA SER A 300 -10.53 -41.28 -34.54
C SER A 300 -9.63 -41.80 -33.41
N ALA A 301 -9.61 -41.17 -32.23
CA ALA A 301 -8.82 -41.64 -31.10
C ALA A 301 -9.60 -41.56 -29.78
N ARG A 302 -10.03 -42.74 -29.32
CA ARG A 302 -10.50 -43.16 -27.99
C ARG A 302 -10.88 -42.06 -26.99
N ARG A 303 -12.19 -42.02 -26.69
CA ARG A 303 -12.82 -41.48 -25.48
C ARG A 303 -12.15 -42.07 -24.22
N ALA A 304 -11.49 -41.25 -23.39
CA ALA A 304 -11.29 -41.57 -21.96
C ALA A 304 -10.77 -40.43 -21.05
N VAL A 305 -10.07 -39.38 -21.52
CA VAL A 305 -9.29 -38.54 -20.54
C VAL A 305 -9.59 -37.03 -20.54
N ALA A 306 -10.46 -36.52 -21.41
CA ALA A 306 -10.54 -35.06 -21.63
C ALA A 306 -11.27 -34.23 -20.55
N SER A 307 -11.70 -34.80 -19.42
CA SER A 307 -12.44 -34.06 -18.38
C SER A 307 -11.67 -33.90 -17.06
N GLY A 308 -10.58 -34.65 -16.84
CA GLY A 308 -9.78 -34.58 -15.60
C GLY A 308 -8.47 -33.80 -15.73
N ALA A 309 -7.89 -33.72 -16.93
CA ALA A 309 -6.52 -33.21 -17.10
C ALA A 309 -6.38 -31.67 -17.01
N PHE A 310 -7.45 -30.91 -17.26
CA PHE A 310 -7.37 -29.44 -17.24
C PHE A 310 -7.53 -28.84 -15.82
N ALA A 311 -8.23 -29.54 -14.92
CA ALA A 311 -8.32 -29.15 -13.51
C ALA A 311 -7.01 -29.42 -12.74
N ALA A 312 -6.27 -30.45 -13.12
CA ALA A 312 -4.99 -30.81 -12.50
C ALA A 312 -3.88 -29.77 -12.75
N VAL A 313 -3.88 -29.11 -13.91
CA VAL A 313 -2.86 -28.09 -14.25
C VAL A 313 -3.08 -26.77 -13.48
N LEU A 314 -4.33 -26.43 -13.15
CA LEU A 314 -4.63 -25.24 -12.35
C LEU A 314 -4.43 -25.45 -10.84
N ILE A 315 -4.54 -26.69 -10.33
CA ILE A 315 -4.29 -27.01 -8.92
C ILE A 315 -2.78 -27.16 -8.65
N ALA A 316 -1.99 -27.64 -9.63
CA ALA A 316 -0.54 -27.80 -9.46
C ALA A 316 0.24 -26.47 -9.39
N ALA A 317 -0.31 -25.35 -9.90
CA ALA A 317 0.35 -24.04 -9.87
C ALA A 317 0.11 -23.26 -8.56
N ALA A 318 -0.82 -23.70 -7.71
CA ALA A 318 -1.14 -23.04 -6.43
C ALA A 318 -0.46 -23.68 -5.21
N GLY A 319 0.40 -24.70 -5.41
CA GLY A 319 0.84 -25.62 -4.36
C GLY A 319 2.29 -25.55 -3.91
N CYS A 320 3.06 -24.50 -4.23
CA CYS A 320 4.44 -24.36 -3.73
C CYS A 320 4.70 -22.94 -3.21
N GLY A 321 4.39 -22.73 -1.93
CA GLY A 321 4.60 -21.45 -1.24
C GLY A 321 4.49 -21.59 0.28
N GLY A 322 5.37 -22.38 0.88
CA GLY A 322 5.63 -22.47 2.33
C GLY A 322 6.95 -23.23 2.49
N GLY A 323 7.93 -22.86 3.33
CA GLY A 323 7.90 -22.10 4.57
C GLY A 323 8.44 -22.99 5.68
N GLY A 324 9.61 -22.65 6.25
CA GLY A 324 10.25 -23.33 7.40
C GLY A 324 11.18 -24.48 6.98
N GLY A 325 12.32 -24.75 7.61
CA GLY A 325 12.95 -24.29 8.84
C GLY A 325 14.03 -25.34 9.13
N GLY A 326 15.26 -24.91 9.39
CA GLY A 326 16.41 -25.82 9.56
C GLY A 326 17.36 -25.29 10.61
N SER A 327 17.06 -25.62 11.86
CA SER A 327 17.94 -25.53 13.01
C SER A 327 19.19 -26.41 12.81
N ALA A 328 20.36 -25.87 13.13
CA ALA A 328 21.55 -26.65 13.46
C ALA A 328 22.30 -25.96 14.58
N GLU A 329 22.05 -26.50 15.77
CA GLU A 329 22.76 -26.32 17.03
C GLU A 329 24.07 -27.11 16.97
N THR A 330 25.19 -26.47 17.28
CA THR A 330 26.43 -27.16 17.70
C THR A 330 27.20 -26.26 18.66
N ASP A 331 27.42 -26.80 19.85
CA ASP A 331 28.10 -26.21 21.02
C ASP A 331 29.59 -26.72 21.09
N PRO A 332 30.42 -26.36 22.10
CA PRO A 332 31.68 -25.60 21.94
C PRO A 332 32.99 -26.45 22.08
N PRO A 333 34.18 -25.81 22.17
CA PRO A 333 34.82 -25.79 23.51
C PRO A 333 35.69 -24.55 23.88
N ALA A 334 35.68 -24.29 25.19
CA ALA A 334 36.75 -23.87 26.13
C ALA A 334 37.92 -22.93 25.73
N GLY A 335 38.14 -21.93 26.58
CA GLY A 335 39.43 -21.24 26.75
C GLY A 335 39.37 -20.01 27.66
N ALA A 336 39.56 -20.19 28.98
CA ALA A 336 39.91 -19.11 29.91
C ALA A 336 41.40 -18.75 29.78
N PRO A 337 41.82 -17.54 30.20
CA PRO A 337 42.45 -17.46 31.51
C PRO A 337 42.02 -16.28 32.38
N GLU A 338 42.09 -16.52 33.69
CA GLU A 338 41.99 -15.55 34.79
C GLU A 338 43.15 -14.54 34.79
N THR A 339 42.93 -13.33 35.32
CA THR A 339 43.70 -12.76 36.45
C THR A 339 43.17 -11.38 36.90
N THR A 340 42.56 -11.39 38.08
CA THR A 340 42.74 -10.54 39.28
C THR A 340 42.81 -8.99 39.26
N ALA A 341 41.95 -8.42 40.15
CA ALA A 341 42.14 -7.29 41.10
C ALA A 341 41.15 -6.12 40.89
N GLY A 342 40.29 -5.68 41.82
CA GLY A 342 39.94 -6.06 43.20
C GLY A 342 38.91 -5.07 43.80
N GLY A 343 38.15 -5.49 44.83
CA GLY A 343 37.38 -4.61 45.75
C GLY A 343 35.84 -4.69 45.67
N PRO A 344 35.11 -4.79 46.81
CA PRO A 344 33.77 -5.38 46.88
C PRO A 344 32.67 -4.36 46.53
N GLY A 345 31.91 -4.64 45.48
CA GLY A 345 30.65 -3.95 45.22
C GLY A 345 29.62 -5.01 44.89
N ALA A 346 28.61 -5.15 45.74
CA ALA A 346 27.52 -6.12 45.57
C ALA A 346 27.06 -6.19 44.10
N VAL A 347 26.82 -7.40 43.59
CA VAL A 347 26.16 -7.60 42.30
C VAL A 347 24.91 -6.73 42.30
N PRO A 348 24.81 -5.72 41.40
CA PRO A 348 23.70 -4.80 41.43
C PRO A 348 22.43 -5.59 41.18
N SER A 349 21.39 -5.31 41.97
CA SER A 349 20.06 -5.85 41.69
C SER A 349 19.63 -5.49 40.27
N LYS A 350 18.84 -6.37 39.64
CA LYS A 350 18.28 -6.14 38.30
C LYS A 350 17.58 -4.77 38.20
N GLU A 351 16.84 -4.38 39.24
CA GLU A 351 16.19 -3.07 39.32
C GLU A 351 17.18 -1.89 39.31
N GLU A 352 18.30 -2.01 40.04
CA GLU A 352 19.33 -0.97 40.04
C GLU A 352 20.02 -0.84 38.68
N TYR A 353 20.27 -1.97 38.01
CA TYR A 353 20.78 -1.99 36.65
C TYR A 353 19.81 -1.28 35.69
N ILE A 354 18.52 -1.66 35.73
CA ILE A 354 17.46 -1.05 34.91
C ILE A 354 17.43 0.47 35.11
N ARG A 355 17.41 0.95 36.37
CA ARG A 355 17.39 2.40 36.66
C ARG A 355 18.58 3.14 36.05
N ARG A 356 19.79 2.56 36.13
CA ARG A 356 21.02 3.16 35.59
C ARG A 356 21.06 3.10 34.06
N ALA A 357 20.64 1.99 33.47
CA ALA A 357 20.55 1.80 32.02
C ALA A 357 19.51 2.75 31.39
N ASP A 358 18.32 2.86 31.96
CA ASP A 358 17.28 3.77 31.48
C ASP A 358 17.72 5.23 31.56
N ALA A 359 18.51 5.63 32.56
CA ALA A 359 19.10 6.96 32.60
C ALA A 359 20.07 7.23 31.43
N ILE A 360 20.80 6.21 30.98
CA ILE A 360 21.68 6.29 29.80
C ILE A 360 20.83 6.43 28.53
N CYS A 361 19.81 5.60 28.36
CA CYS A 361 18.91 5.63 27.20
C CYS A 361 18.13 6.95 27.11
N ARG A 362 17.61 7.49 28.23
CA ARG A 362 16.98 8.83 28.27
C ARG A 362 17.93 9.92 27.79
N ARG A 363 19.21 9.84 28.18
CA ARG A 363 20.23 10.80 27.75
C ARG A 363 20.53 10.66 26.27
N ALA A 364 20.68 9.44 25.76
CA ALA A 364 20.87 9.18 24.33
C ALA A 364 19.69 9.72 23.50
N ALA A 365 18.45 9.47 23.93
CA ALA A 365 17.26 10.01 23.30
C ALA A 365 17.19 11.56 23.31
N ALA A 366 17.70 12.21 24.37
CA ALA A 366 17.82 13.66 24.40
C ALA A 366 18.92 14.19 23.46
N GLU A 367 20.07 13.50 23.36
CA GLU A 367 21.13 13.82 22.40
C GLU A 367 20.62 13.69 20.95
N THR A 368 19.89 12.62 20.63
CA THR A 368 19.28 12.39 19.30
C THR A 368 18.26 13.48 18.93
N ARG A 369 17.41 13.91 19.87
CA ARG A 369 16.45 15.01 19.63
C ARG A 369 17.13 16.34 19.30
N ARG A 370 18.21 16.68 20.03
CA ARG A 370 19.01 17.89 19.74
C ARG A 370 19.68 17.81 18.38
N LEU A 371 20.20 16.65 18.03
CA LEU A 371 20.82 16.43 16.72
C LEU A 371 19.81 16.63 15.58
N ARG A 372 18.58 16.12 15.74
CA ARG A 372 17.49 16.35 14.79
C ARG A 372 17.21 17.84 14.59
N GLU A 373 17.09 18.60 15.68
CA GLU A 373 16.86 20.06 15.61
C GLU A 373 17.98 20.78 14.86
N GLN A 374 19.24 20.41 15.13
CA GLN A 374 20.39 20.98 14.41
C GLN A 374 20.35 20.67 12.91
N VAL A 375 20.06 19.42 12.54
CA VAL A 375 19.95 18.98 11.15
C VAL A 375 18.83 19.74 10.42
N LEU A 376 17.66 19.90 11.04
CA LEU A 376 16.52 20.62 10.45
C LEU A 376 16.80 22.10 10.20
N THR A 377 17.70 22.70 10.98
CA THR A 377 18.07 24.12 10.85
C THR A 377 19.25 24.40 9.91
N GLN A 378 19.93 23.36 9.42
CA GLN A 378 21.08 23.54 8.52
C GLN A 378 20.63 23.61 7.05
N PRO A 379 21.12 24.60 6.28
CA PRO A 379 20.85 24.67 4.85
C PRO A 379 21.50 23.48 4.13
N LEU A 380 20.72 22.79 3.28
CA LEU A 380 21.23 21.72 2.43
C LEU A 380 22.22 22.32 1.40
N PRO A 381 23.40 21.71 1.17
CA PRO A 381 24.40 22.27 0.26
C PRO A 381 23.90 22.33 -1.18
N GLU A 382 24.11 23.47 -1.84
CA GLU A 382 23.56 23.83 -3.16
C GLU A 382 24.23 23.10 -4.35
N SER A 383 25.29 22.30 -4.14
CA SER A 383 25.96 21.59 -5.23
C SER A 383 26.46 20.20 -4.81
N GLY A 384 26.08 19.17 -5.60
CA GLY A 384 26.48 17.78 -5.43
C GLY A 384 25.29 16.81 -5.26
N ASN A 385 25.60 15.52 -5.07
CA ASN A 385 24.58 14.51 -4.80
C ASN A 385 23.88 14.81 -3.46
N SER A 386 22.66 15.34 -3.51
CA SER A 386 21.85 15.75 -2.35
C SER A 386 21.67 14.61 -1.33
N TYR A 387 21.67 13.36 -1.80
CA TYR A 387 21.59 12.17 -0.93
C TYR A 387 22.87 11.95 -0.13
N ALA A 388 24.03 12.07 -0.77
CA ALA A 388 25.33 11.93 -0.09
C ALA A 388 25.55 13.08 0.90
N ALA A 389 25.13 14.29 0.56
CA ALA A 389 25.15 15.43 1.46
C ALA A 389 24.28 15.21 2.71
N PHE A 390 23.05 14.74 2.52
CA PHE A 390 22.14 14.41 3.62
C PHE A 390 22.68 13.26 4.49
N THR A 391 23.24 12.22 3.86
CA THR A 391 23.89 11.09 4.55
C THR A 391 25.01 11.58 5.46
N LYS A 392 25.89 12.46 4.94
CA LYS A 392 27.01 13.04 5.69
C LYS A 392 26.57 13.90 6.86
N LEU A 393 25.43 14.57 6.74
CA LEU A 393 24.87 15.42 7.78
C LEU A 393 24.28 14.61 8.94
N ILE A 394 23.66 13.46 8.66
CA ILE A 394 22.85 12.72 9.65
C ILE A 394 23.56 11.51 10.24
N LEU A 395 24.17 10.66 9.41
CA LEU A 395 24.63 9.35 9.87
C LEU A 395 25.84 9.42 10.81
N PRO A 396 26.92 10.21 10.54
CA PRO A 396 28.07 10.26 11.46
C PRO A 396 27.72 10.68 12.90
N PRO A 397 26.96 11.78 13.14
CA PRO A 397 26.61 12.13 14.50
C PRO A 397 25.61 11.15 15.14
N GLY A 398 24.72 10.53 14.35
CA GLY A 398 23.83 9.47 14.84
C GLY A 398 24.59 8.20 15.29
N ILE A 399 25.56 7.75 14.49
CA ILE A 399 26.48 6.66 14.84
C ILE A 399 27.21 6.97 16.14
N ALA A 400 27.72 8.19 16.28
CA ALA A 400 28.46 8.58 17.48
C ALA A 400 27.58 8.54 18.76
N VAL A 401 26.28 8.86 18.66
CA VAL A 401 25.33 8.71 19.78
C VAL A 401 25.12 7.23 20.10
N HIS A 402 24.82 6.41 19.09
CA HIS A 402 24.60 4.96 19.22
C HIS A 402 25.79 4.25 19.88
N GLU A 403 27.00 4.53 19.42
CA GLU A 403 28.21 3.93 20.00
C GLU A 403 28.48 4.40 21.44
N ARG A 404 28.21 5.68 21.76
CA ARG A 404 28.34 6.19 23.14
C ARG A 404 27.35 5.53 24.08
N GLU A 405 26.12 5.33 23.62
CA GLU A 405 25.08 4.62 24.36
C GLU A 405 25.51 3.18 24.63
N ALA A 406 25.90 2.43 23.59
CA ALA A 406 26.38 1.06 23.71
C ALA A 406 27.54 0.94 24.71
N ARG A 407 28.55 1.82 24.60
CA ARG A 407 29.70 1.84 25.52
C ARG A 407 29.30 2.10 26.96
N ARG A 408 28.39 3.05 27.20
CA ARG A 408 27.92 3.39 28.56
C ARG A 408 27.11 2.24 29.17
N LEU A 409 26.26 1.58 28.39
CA LEU A 409 25.49 0.42 28.85
C LEU A 409 26.40 -0.75 29.20
N ARG A 410 27.40 -1.04 28.37
CA ARG A 410 28.37 -2.13 28.61
C ARG A 410 29.29 -1.87 29.81
N ALA A 411 29.49 -0.61 30.18
CA ALA A 411 30.29 -0.23 31.34
C ALA A 411 29.53 -0.42 32.67
N LEU A 412 28.22 -0.68 32.65
CA LEU A 412 27.48 -0.97 33.87
C LEU A 412 27.82 -2.37 34.39
N PRO A 413 28.01 -2.54 35.72
CA PRO A 413 28.17 -3.86 36.32
C PRO A 413 26.92 -4.71 36.08
N ARG A 414 27.08 -5.95 35.62
CA ARG A 414 25.98 -6.81 35.16
C ARG A 414 25.25 -7.47 36.35
N PRO A 415 23.91 -7.57 36.32
CA PRO A 415 23.16 -8.39 37.26
C PRO A 415 23.35 -9.89 36.92
N GLU A 416 23.20 -10.76 37.91
CA GLU A 416 23.21 -12.22 37.71
C GLU A 416 21.90 -12.73 37.07
N GLU A 417 20.78 -12.05 37.34
CA GLU A 417 19.46 -12.39 36.80
C GLU A 417 19.32 -11.93 35.33
N ASP A 418 18.74 -12.79 34.48
CA ASP A 418 18.44 -12.53 33.06
C ASP A 418 19.63 -12.08 32.20
N GLY A 419 20.84 -12.52 32.54
CA GLY A 419 22.07 -12.17 31.82
C GLY A 419 22.05 -12.54 30.33
N GLU A 420 21.36 -13.61 29.93
CA GLU A 420 21.21 -14.01 28.52
C GLU A 420 20.38 -13.00 27.71
N VAL A 421 19.24 -12.56 28.26
CA VAL A 421 18.38 -11.54 27.64
C VAL A 421 19.13 -10.20 27.54
N LEU A 422 19.88 -9.83 28.57
CA LEU A 422 20.72 -8.64 28.55
C LEU A 422 21.83 -8.72 27.50
N ASN A 423 22.47 -9.89 27.35
CA ASN A 423 23.49 -10.11 26.33
C ASN A 423 22.90 -10.01 24.91
N ALA A 424 21.71 -10.56 24.68
CA ALA A 424 21.00 -10.44 23.40
C ALA A 424 20.73 -8.96 23.06
N TYR A 425 20.18 -8.20 24.02
CA TYR A 425 19.94 -6.76 23.88
C TYR A 425 21.22 -5.96 23.58
N LEU A 426 22.31 -6.23 24.32
CA LEU A 426 23.59 -5.54 24.15
C LEU A 426 24.34 -5.96 22.88
N GLY A 427 24.14 -7.19 22.40
CA GLY A 427 24.75 -7.70 21.17
C GLY A 427 24.18 -7.06 19.92
N GLN A 428 22.89 -6.72 19.92
CA GLN A 428 22.23 -6.04 18.80
C GLN A 428 22.79 -4.63 18.54
N PHE A 429 23.40 -3.96 19.54
CA PHE A 429 24.09 -2.69 19.30
C PHE A 429 25.26 -2.83 18.31
N ASP A 430 25.97 -3.95 18.30
CA ASP A 430 27.09 -4.16 17.37
C ASP A 430 26.59 -4.40 15.95
N VAL A 431 25.51 -5.16 15.80
CA VAL A 431 24.86 -5.39 14.50
C VAL A 431 24.34 -4.08 13.91
N VAL A 432 23.61 -3.30 14.71
CA VAL A 432 23.11 -1.97 14.30
C VAL A 432 24.26 -1.02 13.98
N GLY A 433 25.32 -1.03 14.80
CA GLY A 433 26.52 -0.22 14.56
C GLY A 433 27.19 -0.54 13.22
N ALA A 434 27.40 -1.83 12.93
CA ALA A 434 27.98 -2.27 11.66
C ALA A 434 27.12 -1.89 10.46
N LEU A 435 25.80 -2.08 10.55
CA LEU A 435 24.87 -1.70 9.49
C LEU A 435 24.82 -0.19 9.27
N LEU A 436 24.89 0.63 10.33
CA LEU A 436 24.94 2.08 10.22
C LEU A 436 26.23 2.57 9.55
N GLN A 437 27.37 1.94 9.85
CA GLN A 437 28.65 2.23 9.20
C GLN A 437 28.61 1.86 7.71
N GLU A 438 28.03 0.71 7.37
CA GLU A 438 27.89 0.31 5.98
C GLU A 438 26.92 1.23 5.23
N ARG A 439 25.82 1.63 5.87
CA ARG A 439 24.88 2.61 5.32
C ARG A 439 25.55 3.96 5.07
N LEU A 440 26.43 4.40 5.98
CA LEU A 440 27.24 5.61 5.77
C LEU A 440 28.16 5.46 4.56
N ARG A 441 28.87 4.33 4.42
CA ARG A 441 29.75 4.06 3.28
C ARG A 441 28.99 4.15 1.95
N VAL A 442 27.89 3.43 1.85
CA VAL A 442 27.04 3.34 0.65
C VAL A 442 26.36 4.69 0.36
N GLY A 443 25.84 5.37 1.38
CA GLY A 443 25.19 6.67 1.21
C GLY A 443 26.15 7.78 0.78
N LEU A 444 27.42 7.76 1.22
CA LEU A 444 28.46 8.66 0.74
C LEU A 444 28.84 8.41 -0.73
N GLN A 445 28.68 7.18 -1.22
CA GLN A 445 28.85 6.84 -2.64
C GLN A 445 27.65 7.25 -3.50
N GLY A 446 26.53 7.65 -2.86
CA GLY A 446 25.34 8.08 -3.55
C GLY A 446 24.38 6.96 -3.96
N ASP A 447 24.62 5.73 -3.51
CA ASP A 447 23.72 4.60 -3.76
C ASP A 447 22.55 4.64 -2.78
N SER A 448 21.47 5.30 -3.19
CA SER A 448 20.27 5.46 -2.36
C SER A 448 19.50 4.16 -2.18
N ALA A 449 19.58 3.23 -3.13
CA ALA A 449 18.83 1.98 -3.10
C ALA A 449 19.41 1.00 -2.07
N GLU A 450 20.74 0.81 -2.10
CA GLU A 450 21.42 -0.04 -1.12
C GLU A 450 21.36 0.57 0.29
N SER A 451 21.48 1.90 0.41
CA SER A 451 21.34 2.60 1.69
C SER A 451 19.92 2.49 2.28
N GLN A 452 18.86 2.48 1.44
CA GLN A 452 17.50 2.19 1.89
C GLN A 452 17.31 0.73 2.32
N ALA A 453 17.93 -0.23 1.64
CA ALA A 453 17.89 -1.64 2.05
C ALA A 453 18.55 -1.84 3.43
N LEU A 454 19.69 -1.19 3.66
CA LEU A 454 20.37 -1.19 4.95
C LEU A 454 19.54 -0.52 6.04
N GLU A 455 18.82 0.56 5.74
CA GLU A 455 17.88 1.18 6.67
C GLU A 455 16.77 0.22 7.11
N GLN A 456 16.17 -0.55 6.18
CA GLN A 456 15.18 -1.56 6.52
C GLN A 456 15.76 -2.68 7.40
N ALA A 457 16.99 -3.12 7.11
CA ALA A 457 17.69 -4.10 7.94
C ALA A 457 17.92 -3.56 9.37
N ILE A 458 18.34 -2.31 9.51
CA ILE A 458 18.53 -1.64 10.81
C ILE A 458 17.22 -1.59 11.59
N LEU A 459 16.10 -1.21 10.94
CA LEU A 459 14.78 -1.16 11.59
C LEU A 459 14.31 -2.55 12.06
N GLY A 460 14.61 -3.61 11.30
CA GLY A 460 14.32 -4.98 11.71
C GLY A 460 15.06 -5.37 12.99
N VAL A 461 16.38 -5.15 13.03
CA VAL A 461 17.21 -5.44 14.22
C VAL A 461 16.81 -4.57 15.42
N ALA A 462 16.43 -3.31 15.18
CA ALA A 462 15.98 -2.41 16.23
C ALA A 462 14.66 -2.88 16.87
N GLU A 463 13.74 -3.50 16.13
CA GLU A 463 12.51 -4.05 16.69
C GLU A 463 12.80 -5.27 17.59
N GLU A 464 13.71 -6.16 17.18
CA GLU A 464 14.18 -7.27 18.03
C GLU A 464 14.88 -6.77 19.30
N GLN A 465 15.62 -5.66 19.18
CA GLN A 465 16.25 -5.00 20.31
C GLN A 465 15.25 -4.41 21.29
N LEU A 466 14.17 -3.81 20.80
CA LEU A 466 13.08 -3.33 21.65
C LEU A 466 12.35 -4.47 22.35
N GLN A 467 12.18 -5.62 21.69
CA GLN A 467 11.58 -6.80 22.31
C GLN A 467 12.45 -7.32 23.47
N SER A 468 13.77 -7.42 23.24
CA SER A 468 14.75 -7.80 24.28
C SER A 468 14.78 -6.78 25.43
N ALA A 469 14.62 -5.49 25.11
CA ALA A 469 14.58 -4.45 26.13
C ALA A 469 13.32 -4.56 27.02
N ARG A 470 12.16 -4.84 26.42
CA ARG A 470 10.90 -5.01 27.15
C ARG A 470 10.89 -6.28 27.99
N SER A 471 11.43 -7.39 27.49
CA SER A 471 11.50 -8.64 28.25
C SER A 471 12.44 -8.52 29.46
N PHE A 472 13.54 -7.76 29.33
CA PHE A 472 14.42 -7.47 30.46
C PHE A 472 13.78 -6.52 31.50
N GLY A 473 12.82 -5.69 31.08
CA GLY A 473 12.07 -4.79 31.96
C GLY A 473 12.50 -3.33 31.93
N PHE A 474 13.21 -2.88 30.89
CA PHE A 474 13.54 -1.47 30.72
C PHE A 474 12.31 -0.61 30.39
N SER A 475 12.32 0.64 30.84
CA SER A 475 11.29 1.61 30.45
C SER A 475 11.73 2.50 29.30
N ASP A 476 12.86 3.18 29.43
CA ASP A 476 13.34 4.19 28.49
C ASP A 476 14.21 3.58 27.39
N CYS A 477 14.94 2.50 27.69
CA CYS A 477 15.62 1.71 26.66
C CYS A 477 14.65 0.91 25.77
N ALA A 478 13.37 0.82 26.14
CA ALA A 478 12.30 0.15 25.39
C ALA A 478 11.43 1.11 24.56
N VAL A 479 11.89 2.35 24.34
CA VAL A 479 11.19 3.37 23.54
C VAL A 479 11.60 3.25 22.08
N ARG A 480 10.59 3.15 21.20
CA ARG A 480 10.85 3.10 19.75
C ARG A 480 11.53 4.38 19.24
N LEU A 481 12.47 4.19 18.33
CA LEU A 481 13.26 5.25 17.70
C LEU A 481 12.37 6.30 16.99
N ASP A 482 11.24 5.90 16.41
CA ASP A 482 10.30 6.80 15.75
C ASP A 482 9.65 7.80 16.72
N ARG A 483 9.41 7.43 17.98
CA ARG A 483 8.90 8.35 19.02
C ARG A 483 9.96 9.35 19.50
N VAL A 484 11.24 9.03 19.30
CA VAL A 484 12.35 9.94 19.58
C VAL A 484 12.56 10.92 18.41
N LEU A 485 12.26 10.46 17.18
CA LEU A 485 12.45 11.22 15.94
C LEU A 485 11.24 12.03 15.50
N LEU A 486 10.02 11.66 15.89
CA LEU A 486 8.78 12.41 15.64
C LEU A 486 8.38 13.20 16.90
N PRO A 487 7.84 14.42 16.78
CA PRO A 487 7.28 15.11 17.94
C PRO A 487 6.17 14.25 18.56
N SER A 488 6.17 14.11 19.88
CA SER A 488 5.01 13.58 20.60
C SER A 488 3.82 14.49 20.28
N SER A 489 2.86 14.00 19.52
CA SER A 489 1.54 14.61 19.42
C SER A 489 0.90 14.53 20.81
N GLY A 490 1.00 15.64 21.55
CA GLY A 490 0.19 15.91 22.73
C GLY A 490 -1.19 16.36 22.33
#